data_AF-A0A316NXG3-F1
#
_entry.id   AF-A0A316NXG3-F1
#
_cell.length_a   1.000
_cell.length_b   1.000
_cell.length_c   1.000
_cell.angle_alpha   90.00
_cell.angle_beta   90.00
_cell.angle_gamma   90.00
#
_symmetry.space_group_name_H-M   'P 1'
#
loop_
_entity.id
_entity.type
_entity.pdbx_description
1 polymer ?
#
loop_
_entity_poly.entity_id
_entity_poly.type
_entity_poly.pdbx_seq_one_letter_code
_entity_poly.pdbx_strand_id
1 'polypeptide(L)'
;MRRSKGFTLIELLAVIVILGVIMLIAIPSVTGYITSSRKNSFASTGANIIDAVRKYAITANGLPNYTGDKVVYRVVDENGKIAVKLDSGGTKSAFGAAWIAGYNYVVIEATDNNNYNYYYAGYDASGNFIPLTLEDDLKGGVVQNVSELSKGETIDSKIKKLPTDDDDTTTWPISGSTQVDFVDNYNIAISGTADNVRLYRLYPNNGDVLL
;
A
#
# COMPACT_ATOMS: atom_id res chain seq x y z
N MET A 1 0.50 -59.59 -31.68
CA MET A 1 -0.30 -58.86 -30.67
C MET A 1 0.61 -58.48 -29.50
N ARG A 2 0.88 -57.18 -29.28
CA ARG A 2 1.67 -56.72 -28.13
C ARG A 2 0.76 -56.65 -26.91
N ARG A 3 1.09 -57.40 -25.84
CA ARG A 3 0.43 -57.24 -24.54
C ARG A 3 1.01 -56.01 -23.86
N SER A 4 0.21 -54.94 -23.71
CA SER A 4 0.52 -53.84 -22.82
C SER A 4 0.39 -54.34 -21.37
N LYS A 5 1.48 -54.35 -20.61
CA LYS A 5 1.41 -54.52 -19.17
C LYS A 5 0.79 -53.25 -18.59
N GLY A 6 -0.39 -53.37 -17.97
CA GLY A 6 -1.01 -52.27 -17.23
C GLY A 6 -0.31 -52.07 -15.89
N PHE A 7 -0.28 -50.83 -15.41
CA PHE A 7 0.22 -50.49 -14.07
C PHE A 7 -0.55 -51.27 -12.99
N THR A 8 0.16 -51.71 -11.96
CA THR A 8 -0.43 -52.38 -10.80
C THR A 8 -0.89 -51.35 -9.76
N LEU A 9 -1.92 -51.69 -8.99
CA LEU A 9 -2.41 -50.81 -7.92
C LEU A 9 -1.35 -50.51 -6.86
N ILE A 10 -0.43 -51.45 -6.61
CA ILE A 10 0.63 -51.29 -5.61
C ILE A 10 1.69 -50.26 -6.05
N GLU A 11 2.01 -50.18 -7.35
CA GLU A 11 2.92 -49.16 -7.88
C GLU A 11 2.32 -47.76 -7.70
N LEU A 12 1.02 -47.62 -7.96
CA LEU A 12 0.32 -46.35 -7.80
C LEU A 12 0.18 -45.99 -6.32
N LEU A 13 -0.06 -46.98 -5.45
CA LEU A 13 -0.12 -46.82 -4.00
C LEU A 13 1.21 -46.31 -3.42
N ALA A 14 2.33 -46.91 -3.80
CA ALA A 14 3.65 -46.50 -3.31
C ALA A 14 3.95 -45.04 -3.65
N VAL A 15 3.59 -44.58 -4.85
CA VAL A 15 3.81 -43.20 -5.30
C VAL A 15 2.98 -42.21 -4.49
N ILE A 16 1.69 -42.47 -4.28
CA ILE A 16 0.84 -41.54 -3.51
C ILE A 16 1.25 -41.47 -2.04
N VAL A 17 1.76 -42.56 -1.46
CA VAL A 17 2.30 -42.57 -0.08
C VAL A 17 3.52 -41.67 0.01
N ILE A 18 4.48 -41.79 -0.92
CA ILE A 18 5.68 -40.95 -0.93
C ILE A 18 5.30 -39.47 -1.16
N LEU A 19 4.41 -39.18 -2.11
CA LEU A 19 3.92 -37.82 -2.34
C LEU A 19 3.21 -37.24 -1.10
N GLY A 20 2.42 -38.05 -0.39
CA GLY A 20 1.74 -37.64 0.84
C GLY A 20 2.72 -37.26 1.95
N VAL A 21 3.79 -38.03 2.15
CA VAL A 21 4.84 -37.71 3.14
C VAL A 21 5.56 -36.41 2.79
N ILE A 22 5.87 -36.19 1.51
CA ILE A 22 6.53 -34.96 1.04
C ILE A 22 5.61 -33.75 1.25
N MET A 23 4.31 -33.86 0.93
CA MET A 23 3.35 -32.78 1.12
C MET A 23 3.18 -32.40 2.60
N LEU A 24 3.18 -33.38 3.50
CA LEU A 24 3.07 -33.15 4.95
C LEU A 24 4.14 -32.17 5.46
N ILE A 25 5.38 -32.34 5.01
CA ILE A 25 6.52 -31.50 5.42
C ILE A 25 6.56 -30.19 4.62
N ALA A 26 6.13 -30.22 3.36
CA ALA A 26 6.22 -29.06 2.46
C ALA A 26 5.20 -27.95 2.75
N ILE A 27 3.96 -28.29 3.13
CA ILE A 27 2.87 -27.32 3.33
C ILE A 27 3.25 -26.17 4.27
N PRO A 28 3.73 -26.39 5.53
CA PRO A 28 4.05 -25.29 6.43
C PRO A 28 5.13 -24.36 5.86
N SER A 29 6.21 -24.91 5.28
CA SER A 29 7.29 -24.13 4.67
C SER A 29 6.82 -23.27 3.49
N VAL A 30 5.96 -23.83 2.63
CA VAL A 30 5.40 -23.10 1.47
C VAL A 30 4.49 -21.97 1.93
N THR A 31 3.66 -22.17 2.96
CA THR A 31 2.76 -21.11 3.46
C THR A 31 3.52 -19.92 4.05
N GLY A 32 4.64 -20.16 4.76
CA GLY A 32 5.52 -19.10 5.26
C GLY A 32 6.17 -18.31 4.12
N TYR A 33 6.70 -19.01 3.10
CA TYR A 33 7.30 -18.37 1.93
C TYR A 33 6.29 -17.49 1.16
N ILE A 34 5.07 -17.99 0.95
CA ILE A 34 4.00 -17.22 0.31
C ILE A 34 3.67 -15.97 1.13
N THR A 35 3.57 -16.09 2.45
CA THR A 35 3.26 -14.94 3.32
C THR A 35 4.35 -13.87 3.25
N SER A 36 5.63 -14.25 3.34
CA SER A 36 6.76 -13.32 3.19
C SER A 36 6.80 -12.68 1.80
N SER A 37 6.52 -13.44 0.75
CA SER A 37 6.43 -12.92 -0.62
C SER A 37 5.30 -11.89 -0.75
N ARG A 38 4.12 -12.15 -0.18
CA ARG A 38 3.00 -11.19 -0.13
C ARG A 38 3.36 -9.94 0.65
N LYS A 39 4.00 -10.06 1.82
CA LYS A 39 4.47 -8.91 2.60
C LYS A 39 5.46 -8.05 1.80
N ASN A 40 6.42 -8.67 1.11
CA ASN A 40 7.37 -7.95 0.25
C ASN A 40 6.66 -7.25 -0.92
N SER A 41 5.69 -7.90 -1.56
CA SER A 41 4.90 -7.29 -2.64
C SER A 41 4.01 -6.15 -2.14
N PHE A 42 3.45 -6.26 -0.93
CA PHE A 42 2.70 -5.19 -0.27
C PHE A 42 3.57 -3.97 0.00
N ALA A 43 4.81 -4.17 0.48
CA ALA A 43 5.77 -3.08 0.68
C ALA A 43 6.23 -2.46 -0.65
N SER A 44 6.53 -3.28 -1.66
CA SER A 44 6.87 -2.82 -3.01
C SER A 44 5.76 -2.00 -3.65
N THR A 45 4.50 -2.33 -3.36
CA THR A 45 3.34 -1.53 -3.80
C THR A 45 3.42 -0.11 -3.23
N GLY A 46 3.74 0.03 -1.94
CA GLY A 46 3.95 1.34 -1.32
C GLY A 46 5.10 2.13 -1.95
N ALA A 47 6.19 1.47 -2.32
CA ALA A 47 7.32 2.11 -3.00
C ALA A 47 6.91 2.64 -4.38
N ASN A 48 6.16 1.85 -5.15
CA ASN A 48 5.64 2.29 -6.45
C ASN A 48 4.70 3.51 -6.31
N ILE A 49 3.90 3.56 -5.24
CA ILE A 49 3.05 4.72 -4.93
C ILE A 49 3.90 5.95 -4.59
N ILE A 50 4.97 5.78 -3.81
CA ILE A 50 5.91 6.88 -3.52
C ILE A 50 6.49 7.43 -4.82
N ASP A 51 6.92 6.57 -5.74
CA ASP A 51 7.47 6.99 -7.03
C ASP A 51 6.44 7.75 -7.89
N ALA A 52 5.19 7.29 -7.90
CA ALA A 52 4.08 7.98 -8.56
C ALA A 52 3.84 9.38 -7.95
N VAL A 53 3.80 9.47 -6.61
CA VAL A 53 3.63 10.75 -5.90
C VAL A 53 4.81 11.67 -6.13
N ARG A 54 6.04 11.16 -6.10
CA ARG A 54 7.27 11.92 -6.37
C ARG A 54 7.23 12.58 -7.73
N LYS A 55 6.91 11.81 -8.78
CA LYS A 55 6.76 12.33 -10.16
C LYS A 55 5.70 13.43 -10.21
N TYR A 56 4.53 13.19 -9.63
CA TYR A 56 3.44 14.15 -9.63
C TYR A 56 3.75 15.43 -8.85
N ALA A 57 4.33 15.31 -7.65
CA ALA A 57 4.67 16.44 -6.79
C ALA A 57 5.67 17.39 -7.45
N ILE A 58 6.63 16.86 -8.22
CA ILE A 58 7.57 17.65 -9.01
C ILE A 58 6.84 18.41 -10.12
N THR A 59 6.00 17.74 -10.91
CA THR A 59 5.28 18.36 -12.04
C THR A 59 4.26 19.41 -11.57
N ALA A 60 3.59 19.16 -10.46
CA ALA A 60 2.52 20.01 -9.92
C ALA A 60 3.03 21.12 -8.97
N ASN A 61 4.35 21.28 -8.79
CA ASN A 61 4.95 22.15 -7.76
C ASN A 61 4.33 21.93 -6.36
N GLY A 62 4.04 20.67 -6.03
CA GLY A 62 3.41 20.30 -4.76
C GLY A 62 4.39 19.81 -3.70
N LEU A 63 5.69 20.04 -3.89
CA LEU A 63 6.72 19.76 -2.91
C LEU A 63 6.69 20.78 -1.73
N PRO A 64 7.09 20.36 -0.51
CA PRO A 64 7.26 21.28 0.60
C PRO A 64 8.39 22.28 0.32
N ASN A 65 8.28 23.52 0.83
CA ASN A 65 9.18 24.63 0.44
C ASN A 65 10.31 24.88 1.43
N TYR A 66 10.08 24.66 2.72
CA TYR A 66 11.06 24.93 3.77
C TYR A 66 11.45 23.65 4.51
N THR A 67 12.71 23.54 4.95
CA THR A 67 13.15 22.41 5.79
C THR A 67 12.18 22.21 6.96
N GLY A 68 11.72 20.97 7.14
CA GLY A 68 10.76 20.58 8.17
C GLY A 68 9.29 20.72 7.72
N ASP A 69 9.01 21.40 6.61
CA ASP A 69 7.67 21.42 6.02
C ASP A 69 7.30 20.03 5.52
N LYS A 70 6.01 19.73 5.65
CA LYS A 70 5.43 18.46 5.24
C LYS A 70 4.21 18.69 4.36
N VAL A 71 4.06 17.82 3.37
CA VAL A 71 2.86 17.75 2.52
C VAL A 71 2.40 16.31 2.44
N VAL A 72 1.10 16.10 2.26
CA VAL A 72 0.49 14.78 2.25
C VAL A 72 -0.24 14.57 0.93
N TYR A 73 -0.05 13.42 0.32
CA TYR A 73 -0.74 13.00 -0.89
C TYR A 73 -1.58 11.77 -0.55
N ARG A 74 -2.91 11.93 -0.61
CA ARG A 74 -3.79 10.77 -0.59
C ARG A 74 -3.94 10.22 -2.01
N VAL A 75 -3.89 8.90 -2.14
CA VAL A 75 -4.07 8.23 -3.43
C VAL A 75 -5.55 8.06 -3.68
N VAL A 76 -6.08 8.69 -4.73
CA VAL A 76 -7.48 8.56 -5.16
C VAL A 76 -7.56 8.07 -6.61
N ASP A 77 -8.76 7.86 -7.12
CA ASP A 77 -9.12 7.30 -8.42
C ASP A 77 -10.00 8.30 -9.15
N GLU A 78 -10.39 7.95 -10.37
CA GLU A 78 -11.23 8.79 -11.24
C GLU A 78 -12.59 9.15 -10.63
N ASN A 79 -13.06 8.39 -9.63
CA ASN A 79 -14.30 8.61 -8.90
C ASN A 79 -14.05 9.17 -7.47
N GLY A 80 -12.82 9.60 -7.14
CA GLY A 80 -12.45 10.06 -5.80
C GLY A 80 -12.24 8.94 -4.76
N LYS A 81 -12.31 7.66 -5.16
CA LYS A 81 -12.04 6.48 -4.31
C LYS A 81 -10.59 6.06 -4.44
N ILE A 82 -10.01 5.24 -3.55
CA ILE A 82 -8.55 4.93 -3.66
C ILE A 82 -8.26 3.98 -4.83
N ALA A 83 -7.50 4.42 -5.85
CA ALA A 83 -6.89 3.53 -6.84
C ALA A 83 -5.37 3.54 -6.72
N VAL A 84 -4.86 2.60 -5.94
CA VAL A 84 -3.52 2.07 -6.20
C VAL A 84 -3.65 1.17 -7.43
N LYS A 85 -3.54 1.74 -8.64
CA LYS A 85 -3.36 0.90 -9.84
C LYS A 85 -1.93 0.40 -9.81
N LEU A 86 -1.79 -0.89 -9.52
CA LEU A 86 -0.53 -1.61 -9.72
C LEU A 86 -0.30 -1.80 -11.22
N ASP A 87 0.95 -1.87 -11.65
CA ASP A 87 1.35 -2.14 -13.05
C ASP A 87 0.73 -3.45 -13.62
N SER A 88 0.22 -4.32 -12.74
CA SER A 88 -0.53 -5.54 -13.08
C SER A 88 -2.03 -5.31 -13.40
N GLY A 89 -2.54 -4.08 -13.38
CA GLY A 89 -3.95 -3.77 -13.63
C GLY A 89 -4.93 -4.19 -12.51
N GLY A 90 -4.41 -4.63 -11.36
CA GLY A 90 -5.20 -4.97 -10.18
C GLY A 90 -5.37 -3.78 -9.24
N THR A 91 -6.55 -3.67 -8.62
CA THR A 91 -6.89 -2.65 -7.59
C THR A 91 -6.77 -3.19 -6.16
N LYS A 92 -6.17 -4.37 -6.01
CA LYS A 92 -6.10 -5.12 -4.75
C LYS A 92 -4.67 -5.16 -4.20
N SER A 93 -4.56 -5.33 -2.90
CA SER A 93 -3.29 -5.57 -2.22
C SER A 93 -2.70 -6.94 -2.60
N ALA A 94 -1.43 -7.16 -2.23
CA ALA A 94 -0.77 -8.46 -2.38
C ALA A 94 -1.47 -9.62 -1.63
N PHE A 95 -2.37 -9.30 -0.70
CA PHE A 95 -3.21 -10.27 0.02
C PHE A 95 -4.58 -10.48 -0.63
N GLY A 96 -4.85 -9.85 -1.77
CA GLY A 96 -6.10 -9.99 -2.52
C GLY A 96 -7.28 -9.19 -1.98
N ALA A 97 -7.04 -8.28 -1.02
CA ALA A 97 -8.05 -7.40 -0.44
C ALA A 97 -8.07 -6.03 -1.12
N ALA A 98 -9.21 -5.34 -1.00
CA ALA A 98 -9.29 -3.94 -1.40
C ALA A 98 -8.56 -3.04 -0.39
N TRP A 99 -8.02 -1.93 -0.85
CA TRP A 99 -7.42 -0.90 0.01
C TRP A 99 -8.52 -0.13 0.77
N ILE A 100 -8.27 0.18 2.05
CA ILE A 100 -9.22 0.92 2.88
C ILE A 100 -9.04 2.43 2.69
N ALA A 101 -10.13 3.12 2.40
CA ALA A 101 -10.13 4.56 2.16
C ALA A 101 -9.66 5.35 3.41
N GLY A 102 -8.84 6.38 3.19
CA GLY A 102 -8.30 7.24 4.24
C GLY A 102 -6.99 6.76 4.88
N TYR A 103 -6.59 5.50 4.68
CA TYR A 103 -5.38 4.95 5.31
C TYR A 103 -4.21 4.75 4.34
N ASN A 104 -4.38 5.12 3.07
CA ASN A 104 -3.38 4.96 2.03
C ASN A 104 -2.94 6.33 1.53
N TYR A 105 -1.73 6.74 1.92
CA TYR A 105 -1.20 8.06 1.60
C TYR A 105 0.32 8.10 1.69
N VAL A 106 0.90 9.09 1.01
CA VAL A 106 2.33 9.41 1.06
C VAL A 106 2.50 10.74 1.76
N VAL A 107 3.55 10.85 2.56
CA VAL A 107 3.99 12.11 3.17
C VAL A 107 5.35 12.44 2.58
N ILE A 108 5.52 13.68 2.15
CA ILE A 108 6.81 14.23 1.74
C ILE A 108 7.23 15.25 2.79
N GLU A 109 8.43 15.09 3.32
CA GLU A 109 9.06 16.04 4.25
C GLU A 109 10.27 16.67 3.58
N ALA A 110 10.33 17.99 3.54
CA ALA A 110 11.51 18.71 3.10
C ALA A 110 12.62 18.54 4.15
N THR A 111 13.76 18.06 3.71
CA THR A 111 14.99 18.02 4.49
C THR A 111 15.95 19.09 3.96
N ASP A 112 17.15 19.17 4.54
CA ASP A 112 18.13 20.16 4.12
C ASP A 112 18.55 19.98 2.65
N ASN A 113 18.83 21.11 2.00
CA ASN A 113 19.37 21.18 0.65
C ASN A 113 18.45 20.63 -0.46
N ASN A 114 17.15 20.93 -0.42
CA ASN A 114 16.15 20.46 -1.41
C ASN A 114 16.08 18.92 -1.52
N ASN A 115 16.43 18.22 -0.45
CA ASN A 115 16.21 16.80 -0.34
C ASN A 115 14.85 16.55 0.31
N TYR A 116 14.29 15.36 0.06
CA TYR A 116 12.97 15.01 0.57
C TYR A 116 12.97 13.60 1.12
N ASN A 117 12.41 13.44 2.31
CA ASN A 117 12.08 12.12 2.85
C ASN A 117 10.66 11.77 2.43
N TYR A 118 10.48 10.54 1.97
CA TYR A 118 9.18 10.02 1.57
C TYR A 118 8.74 8.95 2.55
N TYR A 119 7.51 9.08 3.04
CA TYR A 119 6.90 8.10 3.92
C TYR A 119 5.62 7.57 3.30
N TYR A 120 5.33 6.30 3.53
CA TYR A 120 4.09 5.66 3.10
C TYR A 120 3.36 5.05 4.29
N ALA A 121 2.04 5.19 4.28
CA ALA A 121 1.14 4.42 5.12
C ALA A 121 0.11 3.72 4.22
N GLY A 122 -0.27 2.50 4.59
CA GLY A 122 -1.27 1.74 3.84
C GLY A 122 -2.03 0.74 4.68
N TYR A 123 -3.28 0.47 4.31
CA TYR A 123 -4.15 -0.49 4.99
C TYR A 123 -5.13 -1.16 4.01
N ASP A 124 -5.29 -2.48 4.12
CA ASP A 124 -6.20 -3.29 3.32
C ASP A 124 -7.35 -3.92 4.14
N ALA A 125 -8.39 -4.37 3.44
CA ALA A 125 -9.58 -4.99 4.03
C ALA A 125 -9.32 -6.39 4.63
N SER A 126 -8.16 -7.00 4.37
CA SER A 126 -7.73 -8.24 5.02
C SER A 126 -7.04 -7.97 6.36
N GLY A 127 -6.94 -6.70 6.77
CA GLY A 127 -6.34 -6.33 8.04
C GLY A 127 -4.84 -6.05 7.94
N ASN A 128 -4.22 -6.09 6.77
CA ASN A 128 -2.79 -5.88 6.62
C ASN A 128 -2.50 -4.40 6.45
N PHE A 129 -1.49 -3.91 7.17
CA PHE A 129 -1.13 -2.50 7.15
C PHE A 129 0.38 -2.27 7.23
N ILE A 130 0.80 -1.13 6.71
CA ILE A 130 2.11 -0.54 6.93
C ILE A 130 1.88 0.76 7.71
N PRO A 131 2.40 0.90 8.95
CA PRO A 131 2.38 2.19 9.65
C PRO A 131 3.18 3.22 8.85
N LEU A 132 3.05 4.51 9.16
CA LEU A 132 3.81 5.54 8.43
C LEU A 132 5.33 5.25 8.50
N THR A 133 5.89 4.80 7.37
CA THR A 133 7.24 4.22 7.29
C THR A 133 8.03 4.91 6.20
N LEU A 134 9.31 5.19 6.46
CA LEU A 134 10.24 5.78 5.50
C LEU A 134 10.47 4.84 4.31
N GLU A 135 10.62 5.39 3.11
CA GLU A 135 10.88 4.65 1.87
C GLU A 135 12.00 3.61 2.00
N ASP A 136 13.13 3.96 2.62
CA ASP A 136 14.29 3.09 2.79
C ASP A 136 14.00 1.84 3.67
N ASP A 137 13.01 1.96 4.54
CA ASP A 137 12.55 0.92 5.46
C ASP A 137 11.36 0.12 4.92
N LEU A 138 10.85 0.48 3.73
CA LEU A 138 9.66 -0.09 3.13
C LEU A 138 9.90 -1.50 2.56
N LYS A 139 10.03 -2.47 3.48
CA LYS A 139 10.33 -3.88 3.22
C LYS A 139 9.24 -4.76 3.83
N GLY A 140 9.14 -6.03 3.45
CA GLY A 140 8.08 -6.92 3.97
C GLY A 140 8.06 -7.08 5.50
N GLY A 141 9.17 -6.78 6.20
CA GLY A 141 9.24 -6.78 7.65
C GLY A 141 8.34 -5.74 8.35
N VAL A 142 8.00 -4.63 7.68
CA VAL A 142 7.16 -3.58 8.27
C VAL A 142 5.65 -3.85 8.14
N VAL A 143 5.27 -4.88 7.37
CA VAL A 143 3.87 -5.26 7.17
C VAL A 143 3.35 -6.02 8.38
N GLN A 144 2.35 -5.43 9.04
CA GLN A 144 1.68 -5.94 10.22
C GLN A 144 0.24 -6.32 9.89
N ASN A 145 -0.40 -7.13 10.74
CA ASN A 145 -1.84 -7.39 10.64
C ASN A 145 -2.59 -6.87 11.87
N VAL A 146 -3.81 -6.36 11.70
CA VAL A 146 -4.65 -5.86 12.80
C VAL A 146 -4.93 -6.93 13.86
N SER A 147 -4.88 -8.21 13.50
CA SER A 147 -5.00 -9.32 14.46
C SER A 147 -3.80 -9.46 15.41
N GLU A 148 -2.66 -8.83 15.07
CA GLU A 148 -1.43 -8.82 15.86
C GLU A 148 -1.36 -7.61 16.82
N LEU A 149 -2.37 -6.72 16.79
CA LEU A 149 -2.42 -5.54 17.66
C LEU A 149 -2.67 -5.92 19.13
N SER A 150 -2.05 -5.18 20.05
CA SER A 150 -2.24 -5.38 21.47
C SER A 150 -3.64 -4.96 21.92
N LYS A 151 -4.10 -5.49 23.05
CA LYS A 151 -5.41 -5.13 23.62
C LYS A 151 -5.50 -3.61 23.86
N GLY A 152 -6.42 -2.95 23.16
CA GLY A 152 -6.64 -1.49 23.26
C GLY A 152 -5.98 -0.69 22.14
N GLU A 153 -5.10 -1.29 21.32
CA GLU A 153 -4.62 -0.69 20.09
C GLU A 153 -5.68 -0.86 18.98
N THR A 154 -5.85 0.19 18.18
CA THR A 154 -6.72 0.20 17.00
C THR A 154 -5.90 0.55 15.76
N ILE A 155 -6.45 0.31 14.57
CA ILE A 155 -5.79 0.76 13.34
C ILE A 155 -5.52 2.27 13.35
N ASP A 156 -6.44 3.06 13.92
CA ASP A 156 -6.31 4.52 14.06
C ASP A 156 -5.17 4.95 14.99
N SER A 157 -4.75 4.06 15.90
CA SER A 157 -3.57 4.29 16.74
C SER A 157 -2.25 4.06 16.00
N LYS A 158 -2.28 3.34 14.87
CA LYS A 158 -1.10 3.02 14.05
C LYS A 158 -1.01 3.86 12.79
N ILE A 159 -2.15 4.19 12.18
CA ILE A 159 -2.25 4.95 10.95
C ILE A 159 -3.33 6.01 11.13
N LYS A 160 -2.99 7.27 10.84
CA LYS A 160 -3.97 8.35 10.88
C LYS A 160 -4.94 8.19 9.70
N LYS A 161 -6.22 7.97 9.98
CA LYS A 161 -7.27 8.05 8.94
C LYS A 161 -7.35 9.49 8.42
N LEU A 162 -7.12 9.65 7.11
CA LEU A 162 -7.35 10.86 6.35
C LEU A 162 -8.82 10.94 5.90
N PRO A 163 -9.36 12.16 5.67
CA PRO A 163 -10.70 12.36 5.15
C PRO A 163 -10.83 11.72 3.77
N THR A 164 -11.96 11.05 3.57
CA THR A 164 -12.37 10.39 2.33
C THR A 164 -13.52 11.15 1.73
N ASP A 165 -13.71 11.08 0.41
CA ASP A 165 -14.78 11.83 -0.28
C ASP A 165 -16.19 11.53 0.24
N ASP A 166 -16.40 10.33 0.79
CA ASP A 166 -17.68 9.93 1.39
C ASP A 166 -17.92 10.51 2.81
N ASP A 167 -16.86 10.92 3.52
CA ASP A 167 -16.88 11.41 4.92
C ASP A 167 -16.56 12.92 5.01
N ASP A 168 -16.30 13.59 3.87
CA ASP A 168 -15.70 14.91 3.82
C ASP A 168 -16.74 16.03 3.62
N THR A 169 -16.93 16.86 4.64
CA THR A 169 -17.71 18.11 4.53
C THR A 169 -16.89 19.26 3.95
N THR A 170 -15.60 19.09 3.68
CA THR A 170 -14.77 20.11 3.06
C THR A 170 -15.07 20.21 1.56
N THR A 171 -15.27 21.44 1.08
CA THR A 171 -15.54 21.70 -0.33
C THR A 171 -14.22 21.63 -1.09
N TRP A 172 -13.97 20.50 -1.74
CA TRP A 172 -12.83 20.37 -2.63
C TRP A 172 -13.08 21.12 -3.94
N PRO A 173 -12.03 21.62 -4.61
CA PRO A 173 -12.18 22.16 -5.96
C PRO A 173 -12.73 21.06 -6.89
N ILE A 174 -13.54 21.45 -7.87
CA ILE A 174 -14.18 20.51 -8.80
C ILE A 174 -13.10 19.94 -9.72
N SER A 175 -13.05 18.61 -9.82
CA SER A 175 -12.18 17.89 -10.76
C SER A 175 -12.38 18.42 -12.18
N GLY A 176 -11.31 18.92 -12.81
CA GLY A 176 -11.33 19.47 -14.17
C GLY A 176 -11.01 20.97 -14.30
N SER A 177 -10.74 21.67 -13.19
CA SER A 177 -10.02 22.95 -13.27
C SER A 177 -8.52 22.70 -13.38
N THR A 178 -7.76 23.61 -13.98
CA THR A 178 -6.28 23.61 -14.04
C THR A 178 -5.59 23.73 -12.67
N GLN A 179 -6.34 23.52 -11.58
CA GLN A 179 -5.93 23.71 -10.20
C GLN A 179 -5.66 22.36 -9.55
N VAL A 180 -4.52 22.26 -8.87
CA VAL A 180 -4.18 21.09 -8.04
C VAL A 180 -5.20 21.02 -6.90
N ASP A 181 -5.90 19.89 -6.73
CA ASP A 181 -6.89 19.74 -5.65
C ASP A 181 -6.16 19.56 -4.30
N PHE A 182 -6.08 20.63 -3.51
CA PHE A 182 -5.49 20.61 -2.16
C PHE A 182 -6.37 21.26 -1.09
N VAL A 183 -6.21 20.80 0.14
CA VAL A 183 -6.76 21.41 1.37
C VAL A 183 -5.59 21.84 2.24
N ASP A 184 -5.59 23.10 2.67
CA ASP A 184 -4.59 23.66 3.58
C ASP A 184 -4.95 23.38 5.05
N ASN A 185 -3.93 23.44 5.92
CA ASN A 185 -4.07 23.37 7.38
C ASN A 185 -4.73 22.08 7.89
N TYR A 186 -4.45 20.96 7.22
CA TYR A 186 -4.89 19.65 7.65
C TYR A 186 -3.99 19.15 8.79
N ASN A 187 -4.57 18.81 9.94
CA ASN A 187 -3.79 18.33 11.08
C ASN A 187 -3.48 16.83 10.91
N ILE A 188 -2.23 16.52 10.57
CA ILE A 188 -1.69 15.17 10.62
C ILE A 188 -0.64 15.11 11.74
N ALA A 189 -0.77 14.14 12.63
CA ALA A 189 0.26 13.89 13.64
C ALA A 189 1.35 13.03 13.02
N ILE A 190 2.32 13.63 12.33
CA ILE A 190 3.53 12.94 11.89
C ILE A 190 4.51 13.02 13.06
N SER A 191 4.97 11.88 13.58
CA SER A 191 5.83 11.79 14.78
C SER A 191 5.20 12.22 16.12
N GLY A 192 3.87 12.36 16.20
CA GLY A 192 3.15 12.64 17.45
C GLY A 192 3.00 14.12 17.82
N THR A 193 3.50 15.03 16.98
CA THR A 193 3.21 16.47 17.07
C THR A 193 2.17 16.84 16.01
N ALA A 194 1.21 17.70 16.35
CA ALA A 194 0.21 18.18 15.39
C ALA A 194 0.87 19.09 14.35
N ASP A 195 1.08 18.57 13.15
CA ASP A 195 1.60 19.34 12.03
C ASP A 195 0.44 19.72 11.12
N ASN A 196 0.24 21.03 10.95
CA ASN A 196 -0.69 21.55 9.95
C ASN A 196 -0.01 21.46 8.59
N VAL A 197 -0.49 20.54 7.76
CA VAL A 197 0.09 20.24 6.45
C VAL A 197 -0.91 20.55 5.35
N ARG A 198 -0.39 20.69 4.13
CA ARG A 198 -1.22 20.70 2.93
C ARG A 198 -1.50 19.26 2.50
N LEU A 199 -2.77 18.96 2.28
CA LEU A 199 -3.26 17.66 1.78
C LEU A 199 -3.63 17.78 0.30
N TYR A 200 -2.96 17.01 -0.55
CA TYR A 200 -3.16 16.92 -1.98
C TYR A 200 -3.91 15.64 -2.37
N ARG A 201 -4.68 15.71 -3.46
CA ARG A 201 -5.21 14.53 -4.16
C ARG A 201 -4.30 14.12 -5.31
N LEU A 202 -3.88 12.86 -5.33
CA LEU A 202 -3.25 12.28 -6.50
C LEU A 202 -4.32 11.58 -7.36
N TYR A 203 -4.45 11.98 -8.63
CA TYR A 203 -5.27 11.28 -9.63
C TYR A 203 -4.35 10.51 -10.60
N PRO A 204 -4.23 9.17 -10.46
CA PRO A 204 -3.30 8.36 -11.26
C PRO A 204 -3.64 8.33 -12.75
N ASN A 205 -4.89 8.60 -13.15
CA ASN A 205 -5.38 8.33 -14.51
C ASN A 205 -5.66 9.57 -15.38
N ASN A 206 -5.44 10.79 -14.89
CA ASN A 206 -5.67 11.99 -15.69
C ASN A 206 -4.49 12.35 -16.62
N GLY A 207 -3.74 11.35 -17.08
CA GLY A 207 -2.65 11.55 -18.06
C GLY A 207 -1.30 11.99 -17.48
N ASP A 208 -1.22 12.32 -16.19
CA ASP A 208 0.02 12.82 -15.56
C ASP A 208 0.86 11.77 -14.81
N VAL A 209 0.33 10.56 -14.61
CA VAL A 209 1.05 9.48 -13.90
C VAL A 209 0.81 8.12 -14.55
N LEU A 210 1.04 8.05 -15.86
CA LEU A 210 1.28 6.78 -16.54
C LEU A 210 2.68 6.82 -17.12
N LEU A 211 3.65 6.24 -16.40
CA LEU A 211 4.84 5.54 -16.90
C LEU A 211 5.61 4.93 -15.72
#